data_AF-B5AQ06-F1
#
_entry.id   AF-B5AQ06-F1
#
_cell.length_a   1.000
_cell.length_b   1.000
_cell.length_c   1.000
_cell.angle_alpha   90.00
_cell.angle_beta   90.00
_cell.angle_gamma   90.00
#
_symmetry.space_group_name_H-M   'P 1'
#
loop_
_entity.id
_entity.type
_entity.pdbx_description
1 polymer ?
#
loop_
_entity_poly.entity_id
_entity_poly.type
_entity_poly.pdbx_seq_one_letter_code
_entity_poly.pdbx_strand_id
1 'polypeptide(L)'
;GVFLKNGEEWRSDRLLLNKEVMKSTAVMCFLPLLDEVARDFCRILKHRVEKEGRGDEGKRSLTINPSPDLFRFALEASCHVLYGERIGLFPSTPSMESEKFIWAVERMLATTQPLLYLPHRLLLRIRAPLWTQHATAWDHIFSHAEARIQKSYQRLSSSQNRVSEHGAEGHQYTGVLGQLMEKGQLSLDLIRANITEL
;
A
#
# COMPACT_ATOMS: atom_id res chain seq x y z
N GLY A 1 -10.84 9.58 4.23
CA GLY A 1 -9.94 9.47 5.38
C GLY A 1 -9.41 10.83 5.73
N VAL A 2 -8.31 10.86 6.48
CA VAL A 2 -7.66 12.07 7.00
C VAL A 2 -7.21 13.01 5.88
N PHE A 3 -6.94 12.52 4.66
CA PHE A 3 -6.52 13.37 3.54
C PHE A 3 -7.63 14.31 3.06
N LEU A 4 -8.88 13.87 3.09
CA LEU A 4 -10.04 14.62 2.58
C LEU A 4 -10.86 15.35 3.67
N LYS A 5 -10.48 15.20 4.95
CA LYS A 5 -11.14 15.84 6.09
C LYS A 5 -10.55 17.21 6.41
N ASN A 6 -11.34 18.05 7.10
CA ASN A 6 -10.93 19.37 7.58
C ASN A 6 -11.38 19.61 9.03
N GLY A 7 -10.84 20.65 9.67
CA GLY A 7 -11.28 21.10 11.00
C GLY A 7 -11.03 20.10 12.13
N GLU A 8 -11.97 20.02 13.07
CA GLU A 8 -11.86 19.15 14.25
C GLU A 8 -11.87 17.65 13.89
N GLU A 9 -12.66 17.26 12.88
CA GLU A 9 -12.70 15.86 12.41
C GLU A 9 -11.35 15.40 11.90
N TRP A 10 -10.68 16.24 11.11
CA TRP A 10 -9.31 15.96 10.66
C TRP A 10 -8.36 15.81 11.85
N ARG A 11 -8.42 16.72 12.82
CA ARG A 11 -7.52 16.73 13.97
C ARG A 11 -7.68 15.47 14.81
N SER A 12 -8.92 15.05 15.06
CA SER A 12 -9.24 13.85 15.82
C SER A 12 -8.63 12.59 15.20
N ASP A 13 -8.91 12.34 13.91
CA ASP A 13 -8.37 11.21 13.16
C ASP A 13 -6.85 11.25 13.11
N ARG A 14 -6.27 12.43 12.83
CA ARG A 14 -4.82 12.61 12.69
C ARG A 14 -4.08 12.29 13.98
N LEU A 15 -4.60 12.70 15.13
CA LEU A 15 -3.99 12.42 16.42
C LEU A 15 -3.99 10.93 16.76
N LEU A 16 -5.01 10.18 16.33
CA LEU A 16 -5.06 8.73 16.50
C LEU A 16 -4.06 8.04 15.56
N LEU A 17 -4.08 8.36 14.26
CA LEU A 17 -3.18 7.76 13.27
C LEU A 17 -1.70 8.05 13.57
N ASN A 18 -1.37 9.25 14.06
CA ASN A 18 0.01 9.59 14.39
C ASN A 18 0.62 8.65 15.44
N LYS A 19 -0.19 8.07 16.34
CA LYS A 19 0.30 7.12 17.34
C LYS A 19 0.83 5.83 16.71
N GLU A 20 0.23 5.42 15.59
CA GLU A 20 0.53 4.15 14.92
C GLU A 20 1.43 4.31 13.69
N VAL A 21 1.46 5.50 13.08
CA VAL A 21 2.19 5.73 11.82
C VAL A 21 3.40 6.67 12.00
N MET A 22 3.37 7.59 12.98
CA MET A 22 4.37 8.67 13.10
C MET A 22 5.23 8.59 14.36
N LYS A 23 4.82 7.87 15.40
CA LYS A 23 5.63 7.71 16.61
C LYS A 23 6.87 6.87 16.30
N SER A 24 8.02 7.28 16.85
CA SER A 24 9.29 6.55 16.68
C SER A 24 9.17 5.07 17.03
N THR A 25 8.48 4.75 18.14
CA THR A 25 8.25 3.37 18.56
C THR A 25 7.48 2.54 17.53
N ALA A 26 6.52 3.15 16.82
CA ALA A 26 5.79 2.48 15.76
C ALA A 26 6.64 2.36 14.48
N VAL A 27 7.36 3.42 14.10
CA VAL A 27 8.25 3.41 12.93
C VAL A 27 9.36 2.35 13.05
N MET A 28 9.87 2.11 14.26
CA MET A 28 10.84 1.03 14.50
C MET A 28 10.31 -0.36 14.13
N CYS A 29 8.99 -0.58 14.23
CA CYS A 29 8.36 -1.83 13.80
C CYS A 29 8.30 -1.97 12.27
N PHE A 30 8.42 -0.87 11.52
CA PHE A 30 8.38 -0.90 10.06
C PHE A 30 9.73 -1.31 9.47
N LEU A 31 10.84 -1.06 10.18
CA LEU A 31 12.18 -1.28 9.66
C LEU A 31 12.44 -2.70 9.16
N PRO A 32 12.05 -3.79 9.86
CA PRO A 32 12.23 -5.15 9.34
C PRO A 32 11.46 -5.38 8.04
N LEU A 33 10.21 -4.92 7.97
CA LEU A 33 9.35 -5.04 6.78
C LEU A 33 9.96 -4.30 5.58
N LEU A 34 10.45 -3.08 5.80
CA LEU A 34 11.10 -2.27 4.77
C LEU A 34 12.43 -2.87 4.32
N ASP A 35 13.23 -3.40 5.26
CA ASP A 35 14.51 -4.05 4.96
C ASP A 35 14.33 -5.30 4.10
N GLU A 36 13.30 -6.11 4.37
CA GLU A 36 12.96 -7.28 3.54
C GLU A 36 12.68 -6.88 2.08
N VAL A 37 11.81 -5.88 1.88
CA VAL A 37 11.45 -5.37 0.55
C VAL A 37 12.69 -4.77 -0.15
N ALA A 38 13.54 -4.05 0.57
CA ALA A 38 14.78 -3.48 0.04
C ALA A 38 15.80 -4.55 -0.38
N ARG A 39 15.96 -5.62 0.41
CA ARG A 39 16.83 -6.75 0.07
C ARG A 39 16.35 -7.48 -1.18
N ASP A 40 15.05 -7.70 -1.30
CA ASP A 40 14.46 -8.31 -2.48
C ASP A 40 14.70 -7.47 -3.74
N PHE A 41 14.46 -6.15 -3.63
CA PHE A 41 14.73 -5.21 -4.71
C PHE A 41 16.20 -5.24 -5.15
N CYS A 42 17.14 -5.21 -4.19
CA CYS A 42 18.57 -5.33 -4.47
C CYS A 42 18.91 -6.66 -5.17
N ARG A 43 18.30 -7.77 -4.74
CA ARG A 43 18.54 -9.10 -5.33
C ARG A 43 18.08 -9.14 -6.79
N ILE A 44 16.92 -8.56 -7.09
CA ILE A 44 16.38 -8.49 -8.46
C ILE A 44 17.26 -7.66 -9.37
N LEU A 45 17.71 -6.49 -8.91
CA LEU A 45 18.60 -5.64 -9.68
C LEU A 45 19.95 -6.32 -9.94
N LYS A 46 20.55 -6.96 -8.92
CA LYS A 46 21.78 -7.75 -9.09
C LYS A 46 21.59 -8.85 -10.14
N HIS A 47 20.49 -9.60 -10.05
CA HIS A 47 20.20 -10.65 -11.02
C HIS A 47 20.03 -10.11 -12.45
N ARG A 48 19.37 -8.96 -12.63
CA ARG A 48 19.27 -8.31 -13.96
C ARG A 48 20.63 -7.83 -14.47
N VAL A 49 21.48 -7.26 -13.60
CA VAL A 49 22.86 -6.87 -13.97
C VAL A 49 23.68 -8.08 -14.41
N GLU A 50 23.55 -9.20 -13.72
CA GLU A 50 24.23 -10.46 -14.06
C GLU A 50 23.73 -11.04 -15.39
N LYS A 51 22.42 -10.96 -15.68
CA LYS A 51 21.82 -11.57 -16.87
C LYS A 51 21.92 -10.69 -18.12
N GLU A 52 21.62 -9.42 -17.98
CA GLU A 52 21.41 -8.46 -19.08
C GLU A 52 22.52 -7.40 -19.16
N GLY A 53 23.36 -7.29 -18.13
CA GLY A 53 24.42 -6.29 -18.06
C GLY A 53 25.51 -6.50 -19.10
N ARG A 54 26.12 -5.40 -19.52
CA ARG A 54 27.23 -5.36 -20.49
C ARG A 54 28.56 -5.15 -19.76
N GLY A 55 29.65 -5.68 -20.33
CA GLY A 55 31.00 -5.62 -19.76
C GLY A 55 31.54 -6.99 -19.35
N ASP A 56 32.79 -7.02 -18.89
CA ASP A 56 33.49 -8.25 -18.48
C ASP A 56 32.97 -8.79 -17.14
N GLU A 57 33.24 -10.07 -16.87
CA GLU A 57 32.92 -10.71 -15.59
C GLU A 57 33.51 -9.92 -14.42
N GLY A 58 32.66 -9.60 -13.43
CA GLY A 58 33.02 -8.76 -12.27
C GLY A 58 32.87 -7.25 -12.47
N LYS A 59 32.61 -6.76 -13.70
CA LYS A 59 32.37 -5.33 -14.01
C LYS A 59 31.13 -5.08 -14.89
N ARG A 60 30.15 -6.00 -14.87
CA ARG A 60 28.91 -5.85 -15.63
C ARG A 60 28.12 -4.65 -15.13
N SER A 61 27.59 -3.86 -16.06
CA SER A 61 26.75 -2.70 -15.76
C SER A 61 25.46 -2.74 -16.58
N LEU A 62 24.37 -2.23 -16.00
CA LEU A 62 23.06 -2.16 -16.61
C LEU A 62 22.55 -0.73 -16.53
N THR A 63 22.13 -0.17 -17.66
CA THR A 63 21.47 1.13 -17.73
C THR A 63 20.01 0.91 -18.12
N ILE A 64 19.10 1.26 -17.21
CA ILE A 64 17.65 1.11 -17.37
C ILE A 64 16.93 2.36 -16.85
N ASN A 65 15.67 2.55 -17.27
CA ASN A 65 14.78 3.49 -16.61
C ASN A 65 14.33 2.89 -15.27
N PRO A 66 14.69 3.48 -14.11
CA PRO A 66 14.37 2.89 -12.81
C PRO A 66 12.92 3.14 -12.39
N SER A 67 12.19 4.04 -13.05
CA SER A 67 10.89 4.54 -12.57
C SER A 67 9.84 3.42 -12.34
N PRO A 68 9.64 2.46 -13.26
CA PRO A 68 8.66 1.38 -13.05
C PRO A 68 9.05 0.43 -11.92
N ASP A 69 10.34 0.18 -11.73
CA ASP A 69 10.85 -0.70 -10.66
C ASP A 69 10.76 0.00 -9.30
N LEU A 70 11.09 1.30 -9.24
CA LEU A 70 10.94 2.13 -8.03
C LEU A 70 9.48 2.30 -7.61
N PHE A 71 8.57 2.42 -8.58
CA PHE A 71 7.13 2.50 -8.28
C PHE A 71 6.62 1.20 -7.64
N ARG A 72 7.01 0.04 -8.19
CA ARG A 72 6.71 -1.28 -7.59
C ARG A 72 7.34 -1.43 -6.20
N PHE A 73 8.58 -0.99 -6.04
CA PHE A 73 9.26 -1.00 -4.75
C PHE A 73 8.50 -0.18 -3.70
N ALA A 74 8.11 1.06 -4.04
CA ALA A 74 7.39 1.93 -3.13
C ALA A 74 6.02 1.34 -2.75
N LEU A 75 5.26 0.82 -3.72
CA LEU A 75 3.98 0.17 -3.44
C LEU A 75 4.12 -1.08 -2.58
N GLU A 76 5.08 -1.96 -2.87
CA GLU A 76 5.31 -3.16 -2.05
C GLU A 76 5.70 -2.77 -0.63
N ALA A 77 6.62 -1.81 -0.46
CA ALA A 77 7.07 -1.32 0.84
C ALA A 77 5.89 -0.76 1.67
N SER A 78 5.11 0.15 1.08
CA SER A 78 3.96 0.76 1.75
C SER A 78 2.90 -0.28 2.10
N CYS A 79 2.49 -1.13 1.15
CA CYS A 79 1.49 -2.16 1.40
C CYS A 79 1.98 -3.19 2.43
N HIS A 80 3.27 -3.50 2.48
CA HIS A 80 3.81 -4.41 3.47
C HIS A 80 3.76 -3.82 4.88
N VAL A 81 4.09 -2.54 5.03
CA VAL A 81 3.94 -1.82 6.31
C VAL A 81 2.47 -1.71 6.73
N LEU A 82 1.57 -1.41 5.79
CA LEU A 82 0.16 -1.20 6.08
C LEU A 82 -0.57 -2.49 6.42
N TYR A 83 -0.40 -3.53 5.61
CA TYR A 83 -1.16 -4.78 5.71
C TYR A 83 -0.40 -5.90 6.44
N GLY A 84 0.89 -5.74 6.71
CA GLY A 84 1.73 -6.82 7.27
C GLY A 84 1.91 -7.99 6.30
N GLU A 85 1.65 -7.80 5.01
CA GLU A 85 1.65 -8.87 3.99
C GLU A 85 2.38 -8.44 2.73
N ARG A 86 3.03 -9.39 2.07
CA ARG A 86 3.62 -9.19 0.75
C ARG A 86 2.52 -9.23 -0.30
N ILE A 87 2.46 -8.22 -1.16
CA ILE A 87 1.49 -8.15 -2.27
C ILE A 87 2.08 -8.72 -3.57
N GLY A 88 3.40 -8.96 -3.60
CA GLY A 88 4.06 -9.71 -4.66
C GLY A 88 4.20 -8.91 -5.96
N LEU A 89 4.70 -7.67 -5.90
CA LEU A 89 4.96 -6.83 -7.08
C LEU A 89 6.30 -7.11 -7.77
N PHE A 90 7.15 -7.93 -7.14
CA PHE A 90 8.51 -8.24 -7.58
C PHE A 90 8.74 -9.52 -8.38
N PRO A 91 7.93 -10.60 -8.26
CA PRO A 91 8.14 -11.79 -9.07
C PRO A 91 8.14 -11.47 -10.57
N SER A 92 8.90 -12.25 -11.34
CA SER A 92 8.98 -12.14 -12.81
C SER A 92 7.61 -12.24 -13.50
N THR A 93 6.65 -12.89 -12.83
CA THR A 93 5.24 -12.99 -13.21
C THR A 93 4.38 -12.49 -12.06
N PRO A 94 4.06 -11.18 -12.00
CA PRO A 94 3.13 -10.65 -11.01
C PRO A 94 1.74 -11.26 -11.18
N SER A 95 0.99 -11.34 -10.08
CA SER A 95 -0.40 -11.81 -10.16
C SER A 95 -1.26 -10.80 -10.92
N MET A 96 -2.34 -11.26 -11.56
CA MET A 96 -3.31 -10.38 -12.23
C MET A 96 -3.91 -9.34 -11.26
N GLU A 97 -4.05 -9.69 -9.98
CA GLU A 97 -4.49 -8.76 -8.93
C GLU A 97 -3.47 -7.63 -8.72
N SER A 98 -2.20 -7.99 -8.59
CA SER A 98 -1.08 -7.06 -8.39
C SER A 98 -0.90 -6.11 -9.58
N GLU A 99 -0.99 -6.62 -10.81
CA GLU A 99 -0.93 -5.79 -12.02
C GLU A 99 -2.11 -4.82 -12.12
N LYS A 100 -3.32 -5.30 -11.82
CA LYS A 100 -4.52 -4.46 -11.82
C LYS A 100 -4.43 -3.34 -10.78
N PHE A 101 -3.85 -3.63 -9.61
CA PHE A 101 -3.64 -2.63 -8.56
C PHE A 101 -2.61 -1.57 -8.97
N ILE A 102 -1.44 -1.98 -9.50
CA ILE A 102 -0.43 -1.05 -10.06
C ILE A 102 -1.08 -0.15 -11.11
N TRP A 103 -1.78 -0.75 -12.08
CA TRP A 103 -2.46 -0.02 -13.14
C TRP A 103 -3.47 0.99 -12.59
N ALA A 104 -4.23 0.60 -11.56
CA ALA A 104 -5.23 1.47 -10.94
C ALA A 104 -4.57 2.68 -10.27
N VAL A 105 -3.49 2.49 -9.51
CA VAL A 105 -2.77 3.61 -8.87
C VAL A 105 -2.13 4.53 -9.91
N GLU A 106 -1.46 3.98 -10.93
CA GLU A 106 -0.88 4.78 -12.02
C GLU A 106 -1.96 5.58 -12.77
N ARG A 107 -3.09 4.94 -13.09
CA ARG A 107 -4.21 5.59 -13.77
C ARG A 107 -4.81 6.68 -12.90
N MET A 108 -5.02 6.43 -11.62
CA MET A 108 -5.56 7.41 -10.67
C MET A 108 -4.66 8.65 -10.61
N LEU A 109 -3.34 8.48 -10.46
CA LEU A 109 -2.38 9.59 -10.42
C LEU A 109 -2.37 10.37 -11.74
N ALA A 110 -2.27 9.68 -12.88
CA ALA A 110 -2.20 10.29 -14.20
C ALA A 110 -3.47 11.08 -14.57
N THR A 111 -4.63 10.61 -14.13
CA THR A 111 -5.92 11.28 -14.40
C THR A 111 -6.24 12.40 -13.41
N THR A 112 -5.63 12.41 -12.23
CA THR A 112 -5.85 13.45 -11.20
C THR A 112 -5.43 14.83 -11.68
N GLN A 113 -4.22 14.99 -12.22
CA GLN A 113 -3.69 16.30 -12.60
C GLN A 113 -4.55 17.02 -13.65
N PRO A 114 -4.98 16.39 -14.76
CA PRO A 114 -5.91 17.02 -15.69
C PRO A 114 -7.26 17.37 -15.05
N LEU A 115 -7.81 16.50 -14.20
CA LEU A 115 -9.11 16.71 -13.55
C LEU A 115 -9.10 17.85 -12.54
N LEU A 116 -7.95 18.11 -11.90
CA LEU A 116 -7.78 19.17 -10.90
C LEU A 116 -8.09 20.57 -11.46
N TYR A 117 -7.78 20.80 -12.73
CA TYR A 117 -7.97 22.11 -13.37
C TYR A 117 -9.27 22.22 -14.18
N LEU A 118 -10.08 21.17 -14.20
CA LEU A 118 -11.36 21.13 -14.93
C LEU A 118 -12.53 21.42 -13.97
N PRO A 119 -13.36 22.44 -14.24
CA PRO A 119 -14.55 22.69 -13.44
C PRO A 119 -15.50 21.49 -13.45
N HIS A 120 -16.03 21.09 -12.29
CA HIS A 120 -16.89 19.91 -12.17
C HIS A 120 -18.10 19.94 -13.13
N ARG A 121 -18.70 21.11 -13.35
CA ARG A 121 -19.81 21.29 -14.31
C ARG A 121 -19.41 20.94 -15.75
N LEU A 122 -18.15 21.16 -16.12
CA LEU A 122 -17.63 20.85 -17.45
C LEU A 122 -17.39 19.33 -17.59
N LEU A 123 -16.88 18.68 -16.54
CA LEU A 123 -16.71 17.23 -16.49
C LEU A 123 -18.02 16.48 -16.71
N LEU A 124 -19.08 16.92 -16.03
CA LEU A 124 -20.43 16.35 -16.16
C LEU A 124 -21.01 16.54 -17.56
N ARG A 125 -20.79 17.70 -18.18
CA ARG A 125 -21.32 18.02 -19.52
C ARG A 125 -20.67 17.20 -20.63
N ILE A 126 -19.36 16.96 -20.52
CA ILE A 126 -18.59 16.28 -21.57
C ILE A 126 -18.71 14.75 -21.45
N ARG A 127 -19.33 14.23 -20.36
CA ARG A 127 -19.27 12.80 -19.99
C ARG A 127 -17.86 12.27 -20.19
N ALA A 128 -16.88 13.04 -19.68
CA ALA A 128 -15.51 12.90 -20.09
C ALA A 128 -15.03 11.46 -19.84
N PRO A 129 -14.56 10.74 -20.88
CA PRO A 129 -13.97 9.40 -20.71
C PRO A 129 -12.89 9.37 -19.62
N LEU A 130 -12.25 10.52 -19.40
CA LEU A 130 -11.27 10.75 -18.35
C LEU A 130 -11.83 10.61 -16.93
N TRP A 131 -13.04 11.12 -16.67
CA TRP A 131 -13.70 10.95 -15.36
C TRP A 131 -14.05 9.49 -15.11
N THR A 132 -14.58 8.80 -16.12
CA THR A 132 -14.88 7.36 -16.02
C THR A 132 -13.62 6.56 -15.73
N GLN A 133 -12.51 6.84 -16.42
CA GLN A 133 -11.22 6.20 -16.14
C GLN A 133 -10.71 6.47 -14.73
N HIS A 134 -10.85 7.69 -14.23
CA HIS A 134 -10.46 8.06 -12.87
C HIS A 134 -11.30 7.34 -11.81
N ALA A 135 -12.63 7.32 -12.00
CA ALA A 135 -13.56 6.62 -11.11
C ALA A 135 -13.27 5.12 -11.08
N THR A 136 -13.11 4.47 -12.24
CA THR A 136 -12.78 3.03 -12.31
C THR A 136 -11.44 2.71 -11.66
N ALA A 137 -10.44 3.60 -11.79
CA ALA A 137 -9.17 3.45 -11.11
C ALA A 137 -9.34 3.48 -9.57
N TRP A 138 -10.11 4.44 -9.05
CA TRP A 138 -10.46 4.47 -7.64
C TRP A 138 -11.23 3.24 -7.19
N ASP A 139 -12.22 2.77 -7.96
CA ASP A 139 -12.99 1.56 -7.63
C ASP A 139 -12.08 0.34 -7.44
N HIS A 140 -11.06 0.19 -8.28
CA HIS A 140 -10.08 -0.88 -8.15
C HIS A 140 -9.18 -0.72 -6.92
N ILE A 141 -8.74 0.50 -6.58
CA ILE A 141 -7.97 0.79 -5.37
C ILE A 141 -8.79 0.44 -4.11
N PHE A 142 -10.04 0.92 -4.04
CA PHE A 142 -10.94 0.63 -2.92
C PHE A 142 -11.24 -0.86 -2.81
N SER A 143 -11.49 -1.55 -3.92
CA SER A 143 -11.74 -2.99 -3.93
C SER A 143 -10.54 -3.77 -3.40
N HIS A 144 -9.32 -3.36 -3.79
CA HIS A 144 -8.09 -4.00 -3.32
C HIS A 144 -7.90 -3.79 -1.81
N ALA A 145 -8.06 -2.55 -1.32
CA ALA A 145 -7.95 -2.24 0.10
C ALA A 145 -9.00 -2.99 0.94
N GLU A 146 -10.26 -3.02 0.48
CA GLU A 146 -11.34 -3.74 1.16
C GLU A 146 -11.04 -5.23 1.30
N ALA A 147 -10.55 -5.88 0.23
CA ALA A 147 -10.20 -7.30 0.28
C ALA A 147 -9.11 -7.58 1.34
N ARG A 148 -8.13 -6.68 1.48
CA ARG A 148 -7.05 -6.81 2.49
C ARG A 148 -7.56 -6.56 3.91
N ILE A 149 -8.42 -5.55 4.08
CA ILE A 149 -9.07 -5.27 5.37
C ILE A 149 -9.90 -6.47 5.83
N GLN A 150 -10.73 -7.01 4.94
CA GLN A 150 -11.58 -8.16 5.25
C GLN A 150 -10.75 -9.41 5.59
N LYS A 151 -9.66 -9.65 4.85
CA LYS A 151 -8.73 -10.76 5.13
C LYS A 151 -8.07 -10.60 6.50
N SER A 152 -7.65 -9.39 6.87
CA SER A 152 -7.09 -9.11 8.19
C SER A 152 -8.12 -9.32 9.30
N TYR A 153 -9.36 -8.84 9.11
CA TYR A 153 -10.46 -9.04 10.04
C TYR A 153 -10.72 -10.53 10.31
N GLN A 154 -10.80 -11.34 9.25
CA GLN A 154 -11.01 -12.78 9.35
C GLN A 154 -9.87 -13.47 10.12
N ARG A 155 -8.62 -13.05 9.93
CA ARG A 155 -7.48 -13.60 10.68
C ARG A 155 -7.52 -13.26 12.15
N LEU A 156 -7.83 -12.00 12.48
CA LEU A 156 -7.95 -11.57 13.88
C LEU A 156 -9.11 -12.29 14.59
N SER A 157 -10.26 -12.44 13.92
CA SER A 157 -11.39 -13.18 14.49
C SER A 157 -11.10 -14.68 14.72
N SER A 158 -10.32 -15.29 13.84
CA SER A 158 -9.96 -16.72 13.94
C SER A 158 -8.80 -16.98 14.90
N SER A 159 -7.86 -16.03 15.06
CA SER A 159 -6.80 -16.10 16.07
C SER A 159 -7.34 -15.87 17.48
N GLN A 160 -8.31 -14.96 17.66
CA GLN A 160 -8.95 -14.71 18.95
C GLN A 160 -9.70 -15.95 19.49
N ASN A 161 -10.19 -16.82 18.60
CA ASN A 161 -10.75 -18.13 18.97
C ASN A 161 -9.70 -19.19 19.35
N ARG A 162 -8.41 -18.98 19.01
CA ARG A 162 -7.30 -19.91 19.30
C ARG A 162 -6.42 -19.49 20.49
N VAL A 163 -6.41 -18.21 20.85
CA VAL A 163 -5.66 -17.68 22.02
C VAL A 163 -6.23 -18.20 23.35
N SER A 164 -7.42 -18.79 23.35
CA SER A 164 -7.99 -19.48 24.52
C SER A 164 -7.25 -20.76 24.92
N GLU A 165 -6.36 -21.32 24.08
CA GLU A 165 -5.74 -22.63 24.36
C GLU A 165 -4.23 -22.59 24.63
N HIS A 166 -3.42 -21.74 23.99
CA HIS A 166 -1.96 -21.76 24.19
C HIS A 166 -1.38 -20.36 24.47
N GLY A 167 -0.60 -20.27 25.54
CA GLY A 167 -0.04 -19.03 26.11
C GLY A 167 0.80 -18.20 25.13
N ALA A 168 0.82 -16.90 25.42
CA ALA A 168 1.41 -15.83 24.62
C ALA A 168 2.89 -16.06 24.27
N GLU A 169 3.15 -16.56 23.05
CA GLU A 169 4.45 -16.44 22.40
C GLU A 169 4.43 -15.22 21.47
N GLY A 170 5.25 -14.21 21.81
CA GLY A 170 5.69 -13.08 20.97
C GLY A 170 4.65 -12.41 20.07
N HIS A 171 4.14 -11.24 20.47
CA HIS A 171 3.37 -10.37 19.57
C HIS A 171 4.21 -9.98 18.35
N GLN A 172 4.08 -10.72 17.25
CA GLN A 172 4.64 -10.37 15.95
C GLN A 172 3.86 -9.18 15.40
N TYR A 173 4.57 -8.15 14.92
CA TYR A 173 3.94 -6.97 14.35
C TYR A 173 3.13 -7.33 13.09
N THR A 174 1.83 -7.03 13.12
CA THR A 174 0.83 -7.42 12.10
C THR A 174 0.55 -6.33 11.06
N GLY A 175 1.41 -5.31 10.96
CA GLY A 175 1.17 -4.13 10.12
C GLY A 175 0.33 -3.06 10.82
N VAL A 176 0.24 -1.87 10.20
CA VAL A 176 -0.54 -0.73 10.73
C VAL A 176 -2.02 -1.11 10.87
N LEU A 177 -2.58 -1.81 9.88
CA LEU A 177 -3.96 -2.29 9.90
C LEU A 177 -4.21 -3.21 11.10
N GLY A 178 -3.33 -4.20 11.33
CA GLY A 178 -3.45 -5.12 12.47
C GLY A 178 -3.43 -4.39 13.81
N GLN A 179 -2.50 -3.44 13.99
CA GLN A 179 -2.41 -2.62 15.20
C GLN A 179 -3.65 -1.74 15.43
N LEU A 180 -4.19 -1.14 14.36
CA LEU A 180 -5.39 -0.32 14.43
C LEU A 180 -6.62 -1.16 14.83
N MET A 181 -6.72 -2.38 14.32
CA MET A 181 -7.82 -3.30 14.62
C MET A 181 -7.72 -3.88 16.04
N GLU A 182 -6.52 -4.27 16.48
CA GLU A 182 -6.28 -4.79 17.84
C GLU A 182 -6.58 -3.75 18.93
N LYS A 183 -6.25 -2.49 18.69
CA LYS A 183 -6.47 -1.41 19.67
C LYS A 183 -7.93 -0.97 19.77
N GLY A 184 -8.76 -1.25 18.75
CA GLY A 184 -10.19 -0.92 18.73
C GLY A 184 -10.52 0.58 18.84
N GLN A 185 -9.54 1.47 18.65
CA GLN A 185 -9.69 2.91 18.86
C GLN A 185 -10.34 3.64 17.67
N LEU A 186 -10.44 2.98 16.51
CA LEU A 186 -11.07 3.52 15.30
C LEU A 186 -12.22 2.61 14.87
N SER A 187 -13.34 3.21 14.45
CA SER A 187 -14.40 2.47 13.76
C SER A 187 -13.87 1.83 12.47
N LEU A 188 -14.45 0.71 12.04
CA LEU A 188 -14.08 0.05 10.78
C LEU A 188 -14.12 0.98 9.57
N ASP A 189 -15.09 1.89 9.50
CA ASP A 189 -15.20 2.87 8.41
C ASP A 189 -14.00 3.84 8.37
N LEU A 190 -13.54 4.28 9.54
CA LEU A 190 -12.34 5.12 9.66
C LEU A 190 -11.07 4.35 9.30
N ILE A 191 -10.95 3.09 9.73
CA ILE A 191 -9.82 2.24 9.35
C ILE A 191 -9.79 2.09 7.83
N ARG A 192 -10.92 1.71 7.23
CA ARG A 192 -11.07 1.56 5.79
C ARG A 192 -10.71 2.83 5.02
N ALA A 193 -11.26 3.97 5.45
CA ALA A 193 -11.06 5.25 4.78
C ALA A 193 -9.62 5.76 4.89
N ASN A 194 -8.89 5.44 5.96
CA ASN A 194 -7.50 5.88 6.14
C ASN A 194 -6.50 4.89 5.53
N ILE A 195 -6.71 3.59 5.66
CA ILE A 195 -5.85 2.56 5.07
C ILE A 195 -5.90 2.57 3.53
N THR A 196 -7.01 3.02 2.93
CA THR A 196 -7.08 3.18 1.47
C THR A 196 -6.33 4.45 0.99
N GLU A 197 -6.14 5.44 1.86
CA GLU A 197 -5.44 6.69 1.54
C GLU A 197 -3.93 6.65 1.78
N LEU A 198 -3.50 5.86 2.76
CA LEU A 198 -2.10 5.66 3.13
C LEU A 198 -1.38 4.72 2.15
#